data_AF-A0A2Z2KNQ6-F1
#
_entry.id   AF-A0A2Z2KNQ6-F1
#
_cell.length_a   1.000
_cell.length_b   1.000
_cell.length_c   1.000
_cell.angle_alpha   90.00
_cell.angle_beta   90.00
_cell.angle_gamma   90.00
#
_symmetry.space_group_name_H-M   'P 1'
#
loop_
_entity.id
_entity.type
_entity.pdbx_description
1 polymer ?
#
loop_
_entity_poly.entity_id
_entity_poly.type
_entity_poly.pdbx_seq_one_letter_code
_entity_poly.pdbx_strand_id
1 'polypeptide(L)'
;MANLGTGGANLIKSHEGFSLKFYGDPVGYPTVGWGHLITNTKTYTRNTTGNPNTSLLSQAQANALSSSLNLGYTSPISQSKANTFFAEDTAKAVTAVNKLNLNFSQSQFDALVSLTFNGGSGVLATDDVQAMLANGHIYPTFIGPLTTAQLDTCSKLVSKAFSYDRKLQRRRNEEATLFCKGMKYTHKYPVYTL
;
A
#
# COMPACT_ATOMS: atom_id res chain seq x y z
N MET A 1 -17.19 -5.63 7.24
CA MET A 1 -16.06 -4.71 6.99
C MET A 1 -15.57 -4.93 5.57
N ALA A 2 -15.14 -3.87 4.88
CA ALA A 2 -14.61 -3.98 3.52
C ALA A 2 -13.23 -4.64 3.53
N ASN A 3 -12.90 -5.32 2.43
CA ASN A 3 -11.61 -5.98 2.23
C ASN A 3 -10.84 -5.28 1.12
N LEU A 4 -9.52 -5.46 1.11
CA LEU A 4 -8.67 -5.01 0.01
C LEU A 4 -9.08 -5.71 -1.30
N GLY A 5 -9.45 -4.92 -2.30
CA GLY A 5 -9.82 -5.40 -3.62
C GLY A 5 -8.59 -5.63 -4.51
N THR A 6 -8.83 -6.23 -5.67
CA THR A 6 -7.77 -6.52 -6.67
C THR A 6 -7.06 -5.25 -7.15
N GLY A 7 -7.77 -4.12 -7.25
CA GLY A 7 -7.19 -2.86 -7.70
C GLY A 7 -6.12 -2.35 -6.72
N GLY A 8 -6.47 -2.27 -5.44
CA GLY A 8 -5.52 -1.89 -4.38
C GLY A 8 -4.41 -2.90 -4.20
N ALA A 9 -4.72 -4.20 -4.22
CA ALA A 9 -3.70 -5.24 -4.12
C ALA A 9 -2.67 -5.15 -5.24
N ASN A 10 -3.10 -4.95 -6.49
CA ASN A 10 -2.19 -4.80 -7.63
C ASN A 10 -1.34 -3.52 -7.53
N LEU A 11 -1.94 -2.42 -7.07
CA LEU A 11 -1.22 -1.15 -6.91
C LEU A 11 -0.15 -1.26 -5.81
N ILE A 12 -0.46 -1.85 -4.66
CA ILE A 12 0.55 -2.05 -3.61
C ILE A 12 1.67 -2.93 -4.17
N LYS A 13 1.33 -4.09 -4.74
CA LYS A 13 2.31 -5.03 -5.29
C LYS A 13 3.18 -4.47 -6.42
N SER A 14 2.72 -3.48 -7.17
CA SER A 14 3.52 -2.85 -8.24
C SER A 14 4.59 -1.89 -7.69
N HIS A 15 4.42 -1.43 -6.44
CA HIS A 15 5.38 -0.59 -5.73
C HIS A 15 6.28 -1.38 -4.78
N GLU A 16 5.84 -2.55 -4.33
CA GLU A 16 6.64 -3.43 -3.49
C GLU A 16 7.52 -4.36 -4.33
N GLY A 17 8.78 -4.52 -3.92
CA GLY A 17 9.65 -5.54 -4.51
C GLY A 17 9.12 -6.95 -4.20
N PHE A 18 9.16 -7.86 -5.17
CA PHE A 18 8.70 -9.25 -5.00
C PHE A 18 9.84 -10.27 -5.07
N SER A 19 9.88 -11.21 -4.13
CA SER A 19 10.74 -12.40 -4.21
C SER A 19 10.15 -13.59 -3.46
N LEU A 20 10.16 -14.77 -4.09
CA LEU A 20 9.85 -16.02 -3.40
C LEU A 20 11.05 -16.52 -2.57
N LYS A 21 12.26 -16.02 -2.83
CA LYS A 21 13.47 -16.37 -2.09
C LYS A 21 13.70 -15.37 -0.96
N PHE A 22 14.26 -15.83 0.14
CA PHE A 22 14.69 -14.91 1.19
C PHE A 22 15.79 -13.99 0.66
N TYR A 23 15.67 -12.68 0.90
CA TYR A 23 16.67 -11.69 0.53
C TYR A 23 16.98 -10.78 1.74
N GLY A 24 18.16 -10.17 1.75
CA GLY A 24 18.48 -9.12 2.71
C GLY A 24 17.90 -7.79 2.24
N ASP A 25 17.03 -7.18 3.03
CA ASP A 25 16.48 -5.85 2.77
C ASP A 25 17.58 -4.75 2.78
N PRO A 26 17.24 -3.46 2.55
CA PRO A 26 18.21 -2.37 2.64
C PRO A 26 18.85 -2.16 4.00
N VAL A 27 18.51 -2.89 5.06
CA VAL A 27 19.23 -2.89 6.35
C VAL A 27 20.04 -4.19 6.52
N GLY A 28 19.68 -5.24 5.78
CA GLY A 28 20.25 -6.58 5.85
C GLY A 28 19.32 -7.59 6.53
N TYR A 29 18.10 -7.20 6.90
CA TYR A 29 17.15 -8.12 7.51
C TYR A 29 16.58 -9.10 6.47
N PRO A 30 16.41 -10.39 6.84
CA PRO A 30 15.82 -11.38 5.96
C PRO A 30 14.34 -11.09 5.70
N THR A 31 14.00 -10.97 4.42
CA THR A 31 12.68 -10.55 3.93
C THR A 31 12.25 -11.44 2.76
N VAL A 32 10.94 -11.58 2.52
CA VAL A 32 10.36 -12.41 1.46
C VAL A 32 9.03 -11.84 0.96
N GLY A 33 8.49 -12.39 -0.13
CA GLY A 33 7.21 -11.97 -0.70
C GLY A 33 7.27 -10.53 -1.18
N TRP A 34 6.28 -9.73 -0.81
CA TRP A 34 6.22 -8.28 -1.07
C TRP A 34 6.71 -7.47 0.14
N GLY A 35 7.93 -7.76 0.60
CA GLY A 35 8.53 -7.03 1.73
C GLY A 35 8.20 -7.57 3.13
N HIS A 36 7.72 -8.80 3.25
CA HIS A 36 7.45 -9.44 4.54
C HIS A 36 8.74 -9.72 5.32
N LEU A 37 8.91 -9.06 6.46
CA LEU A 37 10.07 -9.22 7.34
C LEU A 37 9.99 -10.54 8.10
N ILE A 38 10.97 -11.42 7.92
CA ILE A 38 11.04 -12.72 8.62
C ILE A 38 11.53 -12.52 10.06
N THR A 39 12.59 -11.73 10.24
CA THR A 39 13.12 -11.36 11.55
C THR A 39 14.00 -10.11 11.45
N ASN A 40 14.00 -9.28 12.49
CA ASN A 40 14.95 -8.17 12.66
C ASN A 40 16.12 -8.50 13.60
N THR A 41 16.21 -9.73 14.11
CA THR A 41 17.25 -10.13 15.08
C THR A 41 18.51 -10.69 14.43
N LYS A 42 18.46 -10.94 13.12
CA LYS A 42 19.58 -11.45 12.32
C LYS A 42 19.76 -10.58 11.09
N THR A 43 21.00 -10.28 10.75
CA THR A 43 21.35 -9.52 9.56
C THR A 43 22.25 -10.33 8.65
N TYR A 44 22.01 -10.21 7.36
CA TYR A 44 22.84 -10.76 6.29
C TYR A 44 23.36 -9.59 5.43
N THR A 45 24.28 -9.87 4.50
CA THR A 45 24.77 -8.85 3.58
C THR A 45 23.57 -8.19 2.86
N ARG A 46 23.53 -6.86 2.90
CA ARG A 46 22.49 -6.03 2.28
C ARG A 46 22.44 -6.25 0.78
N ASN A 47 21.25 -6.32 0.22
CA ASN A 47 21.07 -6.24 -1.23
C ASN A 47 21.37 -4.83 -1.75
N THR A 48 22.57 -4.63 -2.29
CA THR A 48 23.03 -3.34 -2.83
C THR A 48 22.46 -3.05 -4.22
N THR A 49 21.86 -4.03 -4.90
CA THR A 49 21.26 -3.84 -6.24
C THR A 49 19.82 -3.34 -6.17
N GLY A 50 19.17 -3.47 -5.02
CA GLY A 50 17.74 -3.17 -4.85
C GLY A 50 16.79 -4.15 -5.56
N ASN A 51 17.30 -5.17 -6.25
CA ASN A 51 16.46 -6.17 -6.92
C ASN A 51 16.13 -7.32 -5.97
N PRO A 52 14.89 -7.47 -5.47
CA PRO A 52 14.52 -8.52 -4.51
C PRO A 52 14.72 -9.95 -5.05
N ASN A 53 14.79 -10.13 -6.37
CA ASN A 53 15.06 -11.43 -6.99
C ASN A 53 16.54 -11.84 -6.92
N THR A 54 17.44 -10.92 -6.57
CA THR A 54 18.84 -11.23 -6.28
C THR A 54 18.95 -11.68 -4.82
N SER A 55 18.82 -12.99 -4.62
CA SER A 55 19.01 -13.62 -3.31
C SER A 55 20.47 -13.50 -2.88
N LEU A 56 20.74 -12.82 -1.77
CA LEU A 56 22.06 -12.81 -1.13
C LEU A 56 22.24 -13.91 -0.08
N LEU A 57 21.14 -14.55 0.31
CA LEU A 57 21.18 -15.78 1.09
C LEU A 57 21.47 -16.95 0.14
N SER A 58 22.50 -17.72 0.45
CA SER A 58 22.64 -19.06 -0.15
C SER A 58 21.51 -19.96 0.33
N GLN A 59 21.21 -21.01 -0.43
CA GLN A 59 20.18 -21.97 -0.05
C GLN A 59 20.43 -22.57 1.34
N ALA A 60 21.70 -22.82 1.69
CA ALA A 60 22.10 -23.31 3.00
C ALA A 60 21.79 -22.31 4.12
N GLN A 61 22.07 -21.02 3.91
CA GLN A 61 21.76 -19.98 4.89
C GLN A 61 20.25 -19.80 5.08
N ALA A 62 19.48 -19.85 4.00
CA ALA A 62 18.03 -19.74 4.07
C ALA A 62 17.40 -20.95 4.78
N ASN A 63 17.88 -22.17 4.49
CA ASN A 63 17.45 -23.38 5.19
C ASN A 63 17.79 -23.34 6.68
N ALA A 64 19.02 -22.93 7.03
CA ALA A 64 19.45 -22.77 8.42
C ALA A 64 18.60 -21.74 9.17
N LEU A 65 18.24 -20.63 8.50
CA LEU A 65 17.35 -19.63 9.07
C LEU A 65 15.95 -20.20 9.35
N SER A 66 15.33 -20.83 8.35
CA SER A 66 14.02 -21.49 8.48
C SER A 66 13.99 -22.48 9.64
N SER A 67 15.00 -23.34 9.76
CA SER A 67 15.10 -24.29 10.87
C SER A 67 15.29 -23.58 12.22
N SER A 68 16.16 -22.57 12.29
CA SER A 68 16.45 -21.86 13.55
C SER A 68 15.26 -21.08 14.12
N LEU A 69 14.33 -20.67 13.26
CA LEU A 69 13.12 -19.93 13.63
C LEU A 69 11.87 -20.82 13.67
N ASN A 70 12.01 -22.12 13.41
CA ASN A 70 10.91 -23.09 13.34
C ASN A 70 9.73 -22.60 12.47
N LEU A 71 10.04 -22.05 11.29
CA LEU A 71 9.06 -21.35 10.46
C LEU A 71 7.98 -22.27 9.86
N GLY A 72 8.27 -23.57 9.72
CA GLY A 72 7.40 -24.51 8.99
C GLY A 72 7.36 -24.29 7.47
N TYR A 73 8.20 -23.41 6.93
CA TYR A 73 8.38 -23.18 5.49
C TYR A 73 9.84 -22.91 5.16
N THR A 74 10.24 -23.17 3.90
CA THR A 74 11.58 -22.97 3.37
C THR A 74 11.63 -21.80 2.39
N SER A 75 12.85 -21.43 1.97
CA SER A 75 13.07 -20.59 0.80
C SER A 75 13.38 -21.49 -0.40
N PRO A 76 12.79 -21.28 -1.58
CA PRO A 76 11.73 -20.32 -1.86
C PRO A 76 10.39 -20.72 -1.21
N ILE A 77 9.60 -19.73 -0.80
CA ILE A 77 8.21 -19.95 -0.35
C ILE A 77 7.30 -20.21 -1.56
N SER A 78 6.13 -20.80 -1.31
CA SER A 78 5.10 -20.91 -2.35
C SER A 78 4.44 -19.56 -2.64
N GLN A 79 3.89 -19.40 -3.86
CA GLN A 79 3.09 -18.22 -4.21
C GLN A 79 1.91 -18.03 -3.25
N SER A 80 1.28 -19.12 -2.82
CA SER A 80 0.20 -19.09 -1.84
C SER A 80 0.66 -18.51 -0.50
N LYS A 81 1.82 -18.95 0.01
CA LYS A 81 2.40 -18.41 1.25
C LYS A 81 2.77 -16.93 1.13
N ALA A 82 3.29 -16.51 -0.03
CA ALA A 82 3.56 -15.09 -0.30
C ALA A 82 2.27 -14.26 -0.28
N ASN A 83 1.17 -14.79 -0.84
CA ASN A 83 -0.14 -14.14 -0.78
C ASN A 83 -0.69 -14.09 0.65
N THR A 84 -0.48 -15.12 1.48
CA THR A 84 -0.82 -15.10 2.90
C THR A 84 -0.10 -13.97 3.63
N PHE A 85 1.22 -13.86 3.48
CA PHE A 85 1.99 -12.77 4.09
C PHE A 85 1.51 -11.40 3.63
N PHE A 86 1.24 -11.23 2.34
CA PHE A 86 0.69 -9.97 1.83
C PHE A 86 -0.65 -9.60 2.49
N ALA A 87 -1.54 -10.58 2.68
CA ALA A 87 -2.82 -10.36 3.36
C ALA A 87 -2.61 -9.99 4.84
N GLU A 88 -1.69 -10.64 5.54
CA GLU A 88 -1.32 -10.34 6.92
C GLU A 88 -0.73 -8.93 7.07
N ASP A 89 0.23 -8.58 6.20
CA ASP A 89 0.93 -7.30 6.24
C ASP A 89 0.00 -6.12 5.91
N THR A 90 -0.99 -6.32 5.03
CA THR A 90 -1.99 -5.29 4.70
C THR A 90 -3.13 -5.18 5.72
N ALA A 91 -3.30 -6.16 6.62
CA ALA A 91 -4.45 -6.22 7.54
C ALA A 91 -4.56 -5.00 8.45
N LYS A 92 -3.44 -4.44 8.90
CA LYS A 92 -3.43 -3.22 9.75
C LYS A 92 -3.97 -2.01 8.99
N ALA A 93 -3.60 -1.85 7.71
CA ALA A 93 -4.10 -0.77 6.87
C ALA A 93 -5.59 -0.93 6.56
N VAL A 94 -6.02 -2.14 6.19
CA VAL A 94 -7.44 -2.49 5.99
C VAL A 94 -8.26 -2.17 7.25
N THR A 95 -7.75 -2.55 8.43
CA THR A 95 -8.42 -2.26 9.70
C THR A 95 -8.51 -0.77 9.97
N ALA A 96 -7.44 0.00 9.72
CA ALA A 96 -7.42 1.43 9.94
C ALA A 96 -8.42 2.18 9.04
N VAL A 97 -8.51 1.82 7.76
CA VAL A 97 -9.47 2.43 6.83
C VAL A 97 -10.92 2.05 7.19
N ASN A 98 -11.17 0.80 7.59
CA ASN A 98 -12.51 0.40 8.05
C ASN A 98 -12.95 1.16 9.32
N LYS A 99 -12.02 1.51 10.22
CA LYS A 99 -12.32 2.28 11.43
C LYS A 99 -12.81 3.71 11.15
N LEU A 100 -12.59 4.23 9.94
CA LEU A 100 -13.18 5.51 9.53
C LEU A 100 -14.72 5.45 9.49
N ASN A 101 -15.31 4.27 9.32
CA ASN A 101 -16.76 4.04 9.31
C ASN A 101 -17.50 4.91 8.27
N LEU A 102 -16.96 4.99 7.05
CA LEU A 102 -17.48 5.78 5.94
C LEU A 102 -17.82 4.88 4.73
N ASN A 103 -18.76 5.33 3.89
CA ASN A 103 -19.28 4.58 2.75
C ASN A 103 -18.44 4.81 1.48
N PHE A 104 -17.26 4.20 1.43
CA PHE A 104 -16.38 4.26 0.26
C PHE A 104 -16.84 3.34 -0.87
N SER A 105 -16.55 3.72 -2.12
CA SER A 105 -16.48 2.74 -3.21
C SER A 105 -15.28 1.80 -3.00
N GLN A 106 -15.25 0.65 -3.69
CA GLN A 106 -14.10 -0.26 -3.57
C GLN A 106 -12.79 0.40 -3.99
N SER A 107 -12.79 1.25 -5.02
CA SER A 107 -11.59 1.93 -5.52
C SER A 107 -11.07 3.00 -4.54
N GLN A 108 -11.98 3.71 -3.87
CA GLN A 108 -11.64 4.65 -2.79
C GLN A 108 -11.03 3.93 -1.58
N PHE A 109 -11.67 2.83 -1.16
CA PHE A 109 -11.16 2.00 -0.07
C PHE A 109 -9.76 1.45 -0.39
N ASP A 110 -9.59 0.87 -1.58
CA ASP A 110 -8.32 0.32 -2.06
C ASP A 110 -7.19 1.36 -2.07
N ALA A 111 -7.45 2.57 -2.56
CA ALA A 111 -6.47 3.65 -2.60
C ALA A 111 -6.04 4.12 -1.20
N LEU A 112 -7.01 4.27 -0.28
CA LEU A 112 -6.72 4.63 1.12
C LEU A 112 -5.94 3.51 1.84
N VAL A 113 -6.22 2.24 1.55
CA VAL A 113 -5.45 1.11 2.09
C VAL A 113 -4.01 1.15 1.58
N SER A 114 -3.78 1.44 0.29
CA SER A 114 -2.41 1.56 -0.23
C SER A 114 -1.64 2.73 0.42
N LEU A 115 -2.27 3.90 0.53
CA LEU A 115 -1.68 5.06 1.19
C LEU A 115 -1.32 4.72 2.65
N THR A 116 -2.24 4.07 3.36
CA THR A 116 -2.08 3.68 4.77
C THR A 116 -1.03 2.59 4.96
N PHE A 117 -0.94 1.61 4.05
CA PHE A 117 0.06 0.55 4.09
C PHE A 117 1.47 1.13 4.00
N ASN A 118 1.68 2.12 3.14
CA ASN A 118 2.99 2.72 2.93
C ASN A 118 3.33 3.88 3.87
N GLY A 119 2.36 4.73 4.20
CA GLY A 119 2.56 5.89 5.08
C GLY A 119 2.26 5.62 6.56
N GLY A 120 1.72 4.46 6.90
CA GLY A 120 1.19 4.17 8.23
C GLY A 120 -0.19 4.79 8.48
N SER A 121 -0.88 4.37 9.55
CA SER A 121 -2.25 4.83 9.85
C SER A 121 -2.36 6.31 10.19
N GLY A 122 -1.26 6.96 10.58
CA GLY A 122 -1.24 8.40 10.88
C GLY A 122 -1.62 9.27 9.68
N VAL A 123 -1.38 8.82 8.45
CA VAL A 123 -1.75 9.59 7.23
C VAL A 123 -3.23 9.88 7.16
N LEU A 124 -4.07 8.98 7.69
CA LEU A 124 -5.53 9.13 7.69
C LEU A 124 -5.99 10.29 8.57
N ALA A 125 -5.17 10.72 9.53
CA ALA A 125 -5.48 11.80 10.46
C ALA A 125 -4.86 13.15 10.04
N THR A 126 -4.22 13.23 8.87
CA THR A 126 -3.70 14.50 8.36
C THR A 126 -4.83 15.43 7.96
N ASP A 127 -4.62 16.74 8.10
CA ASP A 127 -5.64 17.76 7.79
C ASP A 127 -6.16 17.63 6.35
N ASP A 128 -5.28 17.34 5.39
CA ASP A 128 -5.66 17.19 3.98
C ASP A 128 -6.54 15.95 3.74
N VAL A 129 -6.22 14.81 4.36
CA VAL A 129 -7.07 13.61 4.27
C VAL A 129 -8.40 13.86 4.97
N GLN A 130 -8.41 14.46 6.16
CA GLN A 130 -9.64 14.78 6.89
C GLN A 130 -10.51 15.78 6.12
N ALA A 131 -9.93 16.79 5.47
CA ALA A 131 -10.65 17.73 4.62
C ALA A 131 -11.30 17.05 3.41
N MET A 132 -10.61 16.08 2.77
CA MET A 132 -11.19 15.27 1.71
C MET A 132 -12.35 14.42 2.24
N LEU A 133 -12.19 13.74 3.37
CA LEU A 133 -13.22 12.88 3.96
C LEU A 133 -14.43 13.68 4.47
N ALA A 134 -14.24 14.92 4.93
CA ALA A 134 -15.35 15.78 5.36
C ALA A 134 -16.25 16.24 4.20
N ASN A 135 -15.80 16.15 2.95
CA ASN A 135 -16.58 16.59 1.79
C ASN A 135 -17.54 15.50 1.30
N GLY A 136 -18.83 15.68 1.54
CA GLY A 136 -19.88 14.75 1.12
C GLY A 136 -19.91 14.41 -0.37
N HIS A 137 -19.39 15.28 -1.24
CA HIS A 137 -19.33 15.05 -2.69
C HIS A 137 -18.28 14.02 -3.13
N ILE A 138 -17.38 13.62 -2.22
CA ILE A 138 -16.39 12.56 -2.49
C ILE A 138 -17.06 11.19 -2.56
N TYR A 139 -18.15 10.96 -1.82
CA TYR A 139 -18.70 9.63 -1.67
C TYR A 139 -19.59 9.18 -2.83
N PRO A 140 -19.62 7.87 -3.16
CA PRO A 140 -20.51 7.32 -4.18
C PRO A 140 -21.99 7.43 -3.81
N THR A 141 -22.29 7.65 -2.52
CA THR A 141 -23.64 7.84 -2.00
C THR A 141 -24.22 9.21 -2.32
N PHE A 142 -23.42 10.18 -2.79
CA PHE A 142 -23.92 11.47 -3.21
C PHE A 142 -24.82 11.33 -4.46
N ILE A 143 -26.09 11.67 -4.30
CA ILE A 143 -27.09 11.64 -5.36
C ILE A 143 -27.25 13.04 -5.95
N GLY A 144 -27.23 13.11 -7.29
CA GLY A 144 -27.41 14.36 -8.04
C GLY A 144 -26.22 14.72 -8.94
N PRO A 145 -26.37 15.77 -9.75
CA PRO A 145 -25.27 16.34 -10.50
C PRO A 145 -24.31 17.08 -9.58
N LEU A 146 -23.04 17.14 -9.95
CA LEU A 146 -22.06 18.04 -9.35
C LEU A 146 -21.80 19.18 -10.33
N THR A 147 -21.75 20.40 -9.82
CA THR A 147 -21.29 21.56 -10.58
C THR A 147 -19.81 21.42 -10.93
N THR A 148 -19.34 22.14 -11.94
CA THR A 148 -17.92 22.19 -12.29
C THR A 148 -17.04 22.61 -11.12
N ALA A 149 -17.50 23.54 -10.27
CA ALA A 149 -16.78 23.97 -9.08
C ALA A 149 -16.67 22.85 -8.03
N GLN A 150 -17.73 22.07 -7.82
CA GLN A 150 -17.69 20.92 -6.91
C GLN A 150 -16.79 19.80 -7.44
N LEU A 151 -16.85 19.50 -8.74
CA LEU A 151 -15.96 18.53 -9.39
C LEU A 151 -14.48 18.93 -9.22
N ASP A 152 -14.18 20.21 -9.45
CA ASP A 152 -12.84 20.76 -9.29
C ASP A 152 -12.37 20.72 -7.83
N THR A 153 -13.27 21.03 -6.89
CA THR A 153 -13.02 20.95 -5.45
C THR A 153 -12.69 19.52 -5.01
N CYS A 154 -13.48 18.52 -5.44
CA CYS A 154 -13.19 17.12 -5.16
C CYS A 154 -11.82 16.71 -5.69
N SER A 155 -11.50 17.11 -6.94
CA SER A 155 -10.21 16.82 -7.54
C SER A 155 -9.05 17.39 -6.72
N LYS A 156 -9.14 18.66 -6.31
CA LYS A 156 -8.11 19.34 -5.50
C LYS A 156 -7.93 18.69 -4.13
N LEU A 157 -9.03 18.33 -3.46
CA LEU A 157 -8.98 17.66 -2.16
C LEU A 157 -8.29 16.30 -2.26
N VAL A 158 -8.60 15.50 -3.28
CA VAL A 158 -7.91 14.22 -3.51
C VAL A 158 -6.41 14.45 -3.73
N SER A 159 -6.03 15.38 -4.60
CA SER A 159 -4.61 15.65 -4.87
C SER A 159 -3.85 16.10 -3.63
N LYS A 160 -4.46 16.91 -2.76
CA LYS A 160 -3.86 17.31 -1.47
C LYS A 160 -3.77 16.13 -0.51
N ALA A 161 -4.85 15.37 -0.33
CA ALA A 161 -4.91 14.22 0.57
C ALA A 161 -3.83 13.15 0.27
N PHE A 162 -3.50 12.94 -1.01
CA PHE A 162 -2.46 12.00 -1.42
C PHE A 162 -1.06 12.64 -1.55
N SER A 163 -0.87 13.92 -1.22
CA SER A 163 0.44 14.59 -1.26
C SER A 163 1.30 14.26 -0.03
N TYR A 164 1.60 12.98 0.17
CA TYR A 164 2.44 12.45 1.26
C TYR A 164 3.77 11.84 0.78
N ASP A 165 4.90 12.33 1.32
CA ASP A 165 6.28 12.08 0.88
C ASP A 165 6.55 12.39 -0.61
N ARG A 166 7.28 13.49 -0.89
CA ARG A 166 7.57 13.93 -2.27
C ARG A 166 8.37 12.92 -3.08
N LYS A 167 9.16 12.06 -2.44
CA LYS A 167 9.93 11.01 -3.15
C LYS A 167 9.02 9.93 -3.75
N LEU A 168 7.78 9.85 -3.29
CA LEU A 168 6.79 8.86 -3.71
C LEU A 168 5.75 9.43 -4.69
N GLN A 169 6.04 10.56 -5.34
CA GLN A 169 5.08 11.27 -6.21
C GLN A 169 4.38 10.36 -7.23
N ARG A 170 5.10 9.42 -7.87
CA ARG A 170 4.49 8.47 -8.80
C ARG A 170 3.43 7.60 -8.12
N ARG A 171 3.78 6.97 -7.00
CA ARG A 171 2.87 6.13 -6.20
C ARG A 171 1.64 6.91 -5.75
N ARG A 172 1.87 8.11 -5.23
CA ARG A 172 0.80 9.01 -4.76
C ARG A 172 -0.18 9.40 -5.87
N ASN A 173 0.31 9.67 -7.08
CA ASN A 173 -0.55 9.93 -8.24
C ASN A 173 -1.36 8.70 -8.66
N GLU A 174 -0.76 7.50 -8.63
CA GLU A 174 -1.46 6.26 -8.97
C GLU A 174 -2.57 5.95 -7.94
N GLU A 175 -2.30 6.17 -6.64
CA GLU A 175 -3.27 6.02 -5.56
C GLU A 175 -4.42 7.04 -5.68
N ALA A 176 -4.12 8.33 -5.91
CA ALA A 176 -5.12 9.37 -6.14
C ALA A 176 -5.99 9.07 -7.38
N THR A 177 -5.37 8.56 -8.44
CA THR A 177 -6.09 8.13 -9.65
C THR A 177 -7.00 6.95 -9.38
N LEU A 178 -6.54 5.96 -8.60
CA LEU A 178 -7.35 4.84 -8.17
C LEU A 178 -8.53 5.33 -7.31
N PHE A 179 -8.31 6.27 -6.39
CA PHE A 179 -9.37 6.81 -5.54
C PHE A 179 -10.51 7.46 -6.36
N CYS A 180 -10.19 8.15 -7.45
CA CYS A 180 -11.17 8.76 -8.35
C CYS A 180 -11.86 7.77 -9.30
N LYS A 181 -11.40 6.51 -9.40
CA LYS A 181 -11.90 5.56 -10.39
C LYS A 181 -13.38 5.24 -10.16
N GLY A 182 -14.20 5.51 -11.18
CA GLY A 182 -15.65 5.27 -11.13
C GLY A 182 -16.45 6.36 -10.41
N MET A 183 -15.79 7.43 -9.96
CA MET A 183 -16.43 8.57 -9.30
C MET A 183 -16.89 9.62 -10.32
N LYS A 184 -17.77 10.54 -9.89
CA LYS A 184 -18.24 11.66 -10.72
C LYS A 184 -17.13 12.66 -11.05
N TYR A 185 -16.07 12.71 -10.25
CA TYR A 185 -14.89 13.57 -10.41
C TYR A 185 -13.67 12.73 -10.80
N THR A 186 -12.67 13.37 -11.39
CA THR A 186 -11.42 12.75 -11.83
C THR A 186 -10.21 13.30 -11.09
N HIS A 187 -9.09 12.58 -11.12
CA HIS A 187 -7.81 13.08 -10.65
C HIS A 187 -7.20 14.01 -11.74
N LYS A 188 -7.52 15.30 -11.66
CA LYS A 188 -7.13 16.33 -12.64
C LYS A 188 -5.80 16.97 -12.29
N TYR A 189 -5.54 17.18 -11.00
CA TYR A 189 -4.35 17.86 -10.51
C TYR A 189 -3.34 16.82 -10.00
N PRO A 190 -2.11 16.76 -10.52
CA PRO A 190 -1.10 15.89 -9.94
C PRO A 190 -0.85 16.24 -8.46
N VAL A 191 -0.48 15.26 -7.65
CA VAL A 191 -0.05 15.50 -6.26
C VAL A 191 1.12 16.50 -6.23
N TYR A 192 1.16 17.33 -5.19
CA TYR A 192 2.11 18.46 -4.98
C TYR A 192 2.02 19.65 -5.95
N THR A 193 0.91 19.81 -6.67
CA THR A 193 0.72 20.96 -7.60
C THR A 193 -0.21 22.06 -7.06
N LEU A 194 -0.69 21.94 -5.82
CA LEU A 194 -1.71 22.78 -5.19
C LEU A 194 -1.30 23.31 -3.81
#